data_AF-A0A7G5H091-F1
#
_entry.id   AF-A0A7G5H091-F1
#
_cell.length_a   1.000
_cell.length_b   1.000
_cell.length_c   1.000
_cell.angle_alpha   90.00
_cell.angle_beta   90.00
_cell.angle_gamma   90.00
#
_symmetry.space_group_name_H-M   'P 1'
#
loop_
_entity.id
_entity.type
_entity.pdbx_description
1 polymer ?
#
loop_
_entity_poly.entity_id
_entity_poly.type
_entity_poly.pdbx_seq_one_letter_code
_entity_poly.pdbx_strand_id
1 'polypeptide(L)'
;MERHINVDLLKEYIRTLMSPQIVLPGILPRGWGEEFTRPELQTIQYTLKFVLQTGFILQNTKVLVDALEQFEKTDLPLHWFLYLHWETIVPLLVKSPLHTPIRKASLQYALN
;
A
#
# COMPACT_ATOMS: atom_id res chain seq x y z
N MET A 1 6.55 -14.38 11.65
CA MET A 1 6.69 -13.11 10.90
C MET A 1 5.62 -12.18 11.40
N GLU A 2 6.01 -11.05 12.00
CA GLU A 2 5.07 -10.03 12.44
C GLU A 2 4.36 -9.42 11.23
N ARG A 3 3.04 -9.52 11.20
CA ARG A 3 2.20 -8.95 10.15
C ARG A 3 1.95 -7.48 10.49
N HIS A 4 2.88 -6.62 10.12
CA HIS A 4 2.77 -5.18 10.33
C HIS A 4 2.04 -4.52 9.14
N ILE A 5 1.13 -3.59 9.42
CA ILE A 5 0.41 -2.80 8.40
C ILE A 5 1.26 -1.56 8.12
N ASN A 6 1.68 -1.36 6.87
CA ASN A 6 2.45 -0.18 6.47
C ASN A 6 1.84 0.46 5.22
N VAL A 7 0.94 1.41 5.45
CA VAL A 7 0.21 2.13 4.39
C VAL A 7 1.16 2.98 3.54
N ASP A 8 2.20 3.56 4.15
CA ASP A 8 3.16 4.40 3.43
C ASP A 8 4.01 3.58 2.46
N LEU A 9 4.42 2.38 2.85
CA LEU A 9 5.13 1.44 1.96
C LEU A 9 4.24 0.97 0.80
N LEU A 10 2.95 0.71 1.04
CA LEU A 10 1.99 0.39 -0.03
C LEU A 10 1.80 1.59 -0.98
N LYS A 11 1.70 2.81 -0.45
CA LYS A 11 1.62 4.05 -1.23
C LYS A 11 2.88 4.26 -2.06
N GLU A 12 4.07 4.03 -1.48
CA GLU A 12 5.36 4.13 -2.17
C GLU A 12 5.43 3.10 -3.31
N TYR A 13 5.03 1.86 -3.06
CA TYR A 13 4.98 0.80 -4.08
C TYR A 13 4.07 1.17 -5.26
N ILE A 14 2.84 1.63 -4.97
CA ILE A 14 1.90 2.10 -6.00
C ILE A 14 2.47 3.31 -6.75
N ARG A 15 3.04 4.29 -6.03
CA ARG A 15 3.65 5.49 -6.63
C ARG A 15 4.82 5.12 -7.55
N THR A 16 5.62 4.12 -7.17
CA THR A 16 6.75 3.62 -7.96
C THR A 16 6.29 2.92 -9.22
N LEU A 17 5.31 2.03 -9.12
CA LEU A 17 4.78 1.28 -10.27
C LEU A 17 4.02 2.17 -11.26
N MET A 18 3.27 3.15 -10.76
CA MET A 18 2.34 3.94 -11.56
C MET A 18 2.84 5.35 -11.85
N SER A 19 4.10 5.69 -11.55
CA SER A 19 4.65 7.00 -11.91
C SER A 19 4.66 7.15 -13.44
N PRO A 20 4.15 8.26 -14.02
CA PRO A 20 3.72 9.51 -13.38
C PRO A 20 2.22 9.62 -13.06
N GLN A 21 1.40 8.61 -13.38
CA GLN A 21 -0.07 8.62 -13.41
C GLN A 21 -0.74 8.99 -12.08
N ILE A 22 -0.10 8.71 -10.93
CA ILE A 22 -0.71 8.86 -9.61
C ILE A 22 0.11 9.79 -8.73
N VAL A 23 -0.41 10.95 -8.31
CA VAL A 23 0.27 11.82 -7.33
C VAL A 23 -0.27 11.56 -5.92
N LEU A 24 0.60 11.05 -5.04
CA LEU A 24 0.33 10.88 -3.60
C LEU A 24 1.15 11.91 -2.82
N PRO A 25 0.52 12.94 -2.20
CA PRO A 25 1.25 13.95 -1.44
C PRO A 25 2.11 13.33 -0.34
N GLY A 26 3.37 13.76 -0.24
CA GLY A 26 4.31 13.27 0.77
C GLY A 26 4.91 11.88 0.51
N ILE A 27 4.53 11.22 -0.59
CA ILE A 27 5.08 9.92 -1.00
C ILE A 27 5.81 10.07 -2.31
N LEU A 28 7.12 9.80 -2.28
CA LEU A 28 7.96 9.79 -3.48
C LEU A 28 8.00 8.38 -4.08
N PRO A 29 8.11 8.23 -5.41
CA PRO A 29 8.45 6.95 -6.00
C PRO A 29 9.85 6.53 -5.54
N ARG A 30 10.06 5.24 -5.40
CA ARG A 30 11.36 4.67 -5.09
C ARG A 30 12.34 4.90 -6.24
N GLY A 31 13.62 5.06 -5.92
CA GLY A 31 14.68 5.33 -6.89
C GLY A 31 14.92 4.17 -7.84
N TRP A 32 15.47 4.47 -9.02
CA TRP A 32 15.97 3.43 -9.92
C TRP A 32 17.09 2.64 -9.24
N GLY A 33 17.01 1.30 -9.28
CA GLY A 33 17.98 0.40 -8.66
C GLY A 33 17.70 0.10 -7.17
N GLU A 34 16.69 0.72 -6.57
CA GLU A 34 16.23 0.41 -5.21
C GLU A 34 15.04 -0.55 -5.28
N GLU A 35 15.32 -1.85 -5.36
CA GLU A 35 14.26 -2.86 -5.41
C GLU A 35 13.56 -3.03 -4.06
N PHE A 36 12.27 -3.39 -4.10
CA PHE A 36 11.55 -3.81 -2.90
C PHE A 36 12.04 -5.18 -2.45
N THR A 37 12.47 -5.27 -1.20
CA THR A 37 12.90 -6.52 -0.58
C THR A 37 11.71 -7.48 -0.40
N ARG A 38 11.99 -8.79 -0.30
CA ARG A 38 10.94 -9.79 -0.06
C ARG A 38 10.08 -9.49 1.18
N PRO A 39 10.63 -9.08 2.34
CA PRO A 39 9.82 -8.70 3.49
C PRO A 39 8.92 -7.49 3.20
N GLU A 40 9.41 -6.48 2.48
CA GLU A 40 8.59 -5.33 2.08
C GLU A 40 7.43 -5.76 1.19
N LEU A 41 7.67 -6.63 0.19
CA LEU A 41 6.62 -7.15 -0.68
C LEU A 41 5.54 -7.91 0.11
N GLN A 42 5.94 -8.69 1.12
CA GLN A 42 5.00 -9.37 2.02
C GLN A 42 4.17 -8.36 2.84
N THR A 43 4.81 -7.31 3.36
CA THR A 43 4.13 -6.23 4.08
C THR A 43 3.16 -5.48 3.16
N ILE A 44 3.54 -5.21 1.91
CA ILE A 44 2.69 -4.55 0.90
C ILE A 44 1.46 -5.41 0.62
N GLN A 45 1.63 -6.70 0.37
CA GLN A 45 0.51 -7.63 0.12
C GLN A 45 -0.42 -7.70 1.32
N TYR A 46 0.12 -7.82 2.53
CA TYR A 46 -0.67 -7.85 3.76
C TYR A 46 -1.43 -6.53 4.00
N THR A 47 -0.76 -5.39 3.79
CA THR A 47 -1.37 -4.06 3.93
C THR A 47 -2.49 -3.86 2.91
N LEU A 48 -2.30 -4.30 1.66
CA LEU A 48 -3.33 -4.18 0.62
C LEU A 48 -4.59 -4.97 0.99
N LYS A 49 -4.44 -6.21 1.47
CA LYS A 49 -5.56 -7.02 1.98
C LYS A 49 -6.31 -6.28 3.07
N PHE A 50 -5.58 -5.77 4.05
CA PHE A 50 -6.18 -5.06 5.19
C PHE A 50 -6.96 -3.82 4.74
N VAL A 51 -6.41 -3.03 3.82
CA VAL A 51 -7.06 -1.84 3.27
C VAL A 51 -8.34 -2.22 2.52
N LEU A 52 -8.31 -3.27 1.69
CA LEU A 52 -9.47 -3.71 0.92
C LEU A 52 -10.56 -4.33 1.79
N GLN A 53 -10.20 -5.10 2.81
CA GLN A 53 -11.15 -5.63 3.80
C GLN A 53 -11.80 -4.51 4.62
N THR A 54 -11.01 -3.51 5.03
CA THR A 54 -11.53 -2.33 5.72
C THR A 54 -12.43 -1.51 4.79
N GLY A 55 -12.03 -1.34 3.53
CA GLY A 55 -12.81 -0.69 2.48
C GLY A 55 -14.12 -1.42 2.18
N PHE A 56 -14.14 -2.75 2.28
CA PHE A 56 -15.36 -3.54 2.09
C PHE A 56 -16.39 -3.21 3.17
N ILE A 57 -15.97 -3.14 4.43
CA ILE A 57 -16.84 -2.79 5.56
C ILE A 57 -17.41 -1.37 5.40
N LEU A 58 -16.62 -0.43 4.86
CA LEU A 58 -16.98 1.00 4.82
C LEU A 58 -17.67 1.44 3.52
N GLN A 59 -17.35 0.81 2.38
CA GLN A 59 -17.67 1.30 1.04
C GLN A 59 -18.11 0.19 0.07
N ASN A 60 -18.40 -1.02 0.57
CA ASN A 60 -18.88 -2.17 -0.22
C ASN A 60 -17.96 -2.53 -1.41
N THR A 61 -16.64 -2.51 -1.21
CA THR A 61 -15.64 -2.90 -2.20
C THR A 61 -15.51 -4.42 -2.35
N LYS A 62 -16.63 -5.16 -2.29
CA LYS A 62 -16.66 -6.64 -2.33
C LYS A 62 -15.96 -7.19 -3.57
N VAL A 63 -16.24 -6.55 -4.71
CA VAL A 63 -15.68 -6.92 -6.01
C VAL A 63 -14.15 -6.89 -6.00
N LEU A 64 -13.52 -5.96 -5.27
CA LEU A 64 -12.06 -5.89 -5.15
C LEU A 64 -11.47 -6.95 -4.23
N VAL A 65 -12.19 -7.32 -3.17
CA VAL A 65 -11.79 -8.41 -2.27
C VAL A 65 -11.85 -9.74 -3.02
N ASP A 66 -12.98 -10.00 -3.70
CA ASP A 66 -13.17 -11.22 -4.49
C ASP A 66 -12.14 -11.31 -5.63
N ALA A 67 -11.87 -10.18 -6.32
CA ALA A 67 -10.85 -10.11 -7.36
C ALA A 67 -9.43 -10.37 -6.81
N LEU A 68 -9.10 -9.85 -5.63
CA LEU A 68 -7.80 -10.11 -5.00
C LEU A 68 -7.66 -11.59 -4.65
N GLU A 69 -8.68 -12.20 -4.04
CA GLU A 69 -8.66 -13.63 -3.69
C GLU A 69 -8.51 -14.52 -4.93
N GLN A 70 -9.12 -14.13 -6.06
CA GLN A 70 -8.96 -14.84 -7.32
C GLN A 70 -7.54 -14.66 -7.89
N PHE A 71 -6.97 -13.46 -7.81
CA PHE A 71 -5.60 -13.18 -8.24
C PHE A 71 -4.57 -14.01 -7.45
N GLU A 72 -4.77 -14.17 -6.13
CA GLU A 72 -3.89 -15.00 -5.29
C GLU A 72 -3.93 -16.48 -5.66
N LYS A 73 -5.07 -16.99 -6.13
CA LYS A 73 -5.20 -18.37 -6.61
C LYS A 73 -4.48 -18.59 -7.94
N THR A 74 -4.30 -17.54 -8.73
CA THR A 74 -3.65 -17.60 -10.05
C THR A 74 -2.14 -17.37 -10.02
N ASP A 75 -1.56 -17.15 -8.82
CA ASP A 75 -0.14 -16.78 -8.63
C ASP A 75 0.32 -15.59 -9.50
N LEU A 76 -0.64 -14.73 -9.86
CA LEU A 76 -0.36 -13.55 -10.66
C LEU A 76 0.35 -12.50 -9.80
N PRO A 77 1.43 -11.87 -10.31
CA PRO A 77 2.14 -10.86 -9.55
C PRO A 77 1.24 -9.70 -9.10
N LEU A 78 1.44 -9.26 -7.86
CA LEU A 78 0.69 -8.18 -7.23
C LEU A 78 0.65 -6.87 -8.04
N HIS A 79 1.72 -6.58 -8.79
CA HIS A 79 1.79 -5.38 -9.63
C HIS A 79 0.72 -5.34 -10.73
N TRP A 80 0.31 -6.48 -11.27
CA TRP A 80 -0.76 -6.55 -12.26
C TRP A 80 -2.12 -6.21 -11.65
N PHE A 81 -2.40 -6.75 -10.46
CA PHE A 81 -3.63 -6.41 -9.74
C PHE A 81 -3.70 -4.90 -9.44
N LEU A 82 -2.60 -4.32 -8.96
CA LEU A 82 -2.55 -2.88 -8.70
C LEU A 82 -2.69 -2.06 -9.99
N TYR A 83 -2.09 -2.49 -11.09
CA TYR A 83 -2.25 -1.81 -12.38
C TYR A 83 -3.71 -1.79 -12.85
N LEU A 84 -4.47 -2.86 -12.61
CA LEU A 84 -5.87 -2.94 -13.04
C LEU A 84 -6.84 -2.19 -12.12
N HIS A 85 -6.49 -1.98 -10.85
CA HIS A 85 -7.44 -1.52 -9.83
C HIS A 85 -7.00 -0.27 -9.05
N TRP A 86 -5.89 0.38 -9.44
CA TRP A 86 -5.34 1.52 -8.70
C TRP A 86 -6.33 2.67 -8.55
N GLU A 87 -7.18 2.94 -9.55
CA GLU A 87 -8.15 4.05 -9.53
C GLU A 87 -9.14 3.94 -8.37
N THR A 88 -9.45 2.71 -7.95
CA THR A 88 -10.34 2.44 -6.82
C THR A 88 -9.56 2.29 -5.52
N ILE A 89 -8.34 1.75 -5.57
CA ILE A 89 -7.49 1.52 -4.39
C ILE A 89 -6.92 2.84 -3.83
N VAL A 90 -6.44 3.73 -4.69
CA VAL A 90 -5.81 4.99 -4.27
C VAL A 90 -6.76 5.87 -3.46
N PRO A 91 -8.03 6.09 -3.85
CA PRO A 91 -8.99 6.81 -3.03
C PRO A 91 -9.19 6.18 -1.64
N LEU A 92 -9.16 4.84 -1.53
CA LEU A 92 -9.23 4.17 -0.23
C LEU A 92 -7.99 4.49 0.62
N LEU A 93 -6.80 4.55 0.02
CA LEU A 93 -5.55 4.88 0.73
C LEU A 93 -5.46 6.35 1.16
N VAL A 94 -6.13 7.25 0.44
CA VAL A 94 -6.16 8.68 0.76
C VAL A 94 -7.26 9.00 1.78
N LYS A 95 -8.44 8.39 1.64
CA LYS A 95 -9.61 8.67 2.49
C LYS A 95 -9.65 7.84 3.78
N SER A 96 -8.91 6.74 3.84
CA SER A 96 -8.97 5.87 5.02
C SER A 96 -8.30 6.55 6.23
N PRO A 97 -8.95 6.53 7.42
CA PRO A 97 -8.39 7.07 8.67
C PRO A 97 -7.16 6.30 9.17
N LEU A 98 -6.70 5.28 8.43
CA LEU A 98 -5.45 4.54 8.67
C LEU A 98 -4.19 5.39 8.45
N HIS A 99 -4.34 6.64 8.03
CA HIS A 99 -3.29 7.65 8.05
C HIS A 99 -3.06 8.18 9.47
N THR A 100 -2.57 7.35 10.38
CA THR A 100 -1.73 7.89 11.45
C THR A 100 -0.34 8.06 10.85
N PRO A 101 0.13 9.29 10.57
CA PRO A 101 1.55 9.46 10.32
C PRO A 101 2.26 8.87 11.53
N ILE A 102 3.12 7.87 11.31
CA ILE A 102 4.09 7.47 12.33
C ILE A 102 4.94 8.72 12.53
N ARG A 103 4.55 9.52 13.52
CA ARG A 103 5.36 10.62 14.04
C ARG A 103 6.67 9.93 14.41
N LYS A 104 7.74 10.23 13.67
CA LYS A 104 9.11 9.91 14.05
C LYS A 104 9.38 10.59 15.40
N ALA A 105 8.87 10.00 16.47
CA ALA A 105 9.24 10.31 17.82
C ALA A 105 10.54 9.54 18.05
N SER A 106 11.66 10.13 17.63
CA SER A 106 13.01 9.95 18.17
C SER A 106 14.02 10.59 17.23
N LEU A 107 14.45 11.80 17.57
CA LEU A 107 15.86 12.21 17.72
C LEU A 107 15.92 13.74 17.88
N GLN A 108 15.35 14.22 19.00
CA GLN A 108 15.69 15.52 19.57
C GLN A 108 15.93 15.34 21.06
N TYR A 109 16.92 14.50 21.40
CA TYR A 109 17.55 14.50 22.72
C TYR A 109 19.02 14.09 22.53
N ALA A 110 19.84 15.04 22.08
CA ALA A 110 21.28 15.07 22.30
C ALA A 110 21.82 16.47 21.97
N LEU A 111 21.24 17.50 22.60
CA LEU A 111 21.91 18.77 22.86
C LEU A 111 21.53 19.18 24.28
N ASN A 112 22.31 18.68 25.23
CA ASN A 112 22.73 19.33 26.46
C ASN A 112 23.76 18.45 27.14
#